data_AF-A0A4R2GGG4-F1
#
_entry.id   AF-A0A4R2GGG4-F1
#
_cell.length_a   1.000
_cell.length_b   1.000
_cell.length_c   1.000
_cell.angle_alpha   90.00
_cell.angle_beta   90.00
_cell.angle_gamma   90.00
#
_symmetry.space_group_name_H-M   'P 1'
#
loop_
_entity.id
_entity.type
_entity.pdbx_description
1 polymer ?
#
loop_
_entity_poly.entity_id
_entity_poly.type
_entity_poly.pdbx_seq_one_letter_code
_entity_poly.pdbx_strand_id
1 'polypeptide(L)'
;MSSFKFADRYAEASLAPTAEMIKSRQESASRIVENIRGSQVVDLVDVYYGGKKLDINWFRDEFAKEDPTFSLINNEREVRVLSTAVLGQIVASGDPVAILAIIAGSVSGHRVPVQAEWLLRDAKEAHGSFSVSDRAPSQLDIKITPTIATKLTEEITDLAVNDWAGLLVILGKIRSESQNSAKTTTAQILKALEVLKHQAQLQREEAQMLWWLVGGHSRCLERSFSEFAPMQAAIIGGIEMGELTSTTHLGPVAAPAILERVVALAKRPKGVVARDLASAVDGLERDYLGCLLSSHREVPARLAPVTTALMQAKSMGNGVWHQSFSESTGLDSKIIFEPGALASQAYYENLLGQVL
;
A
#
# COMPACT_ATOMS: atom_id res chain seq x y z
N MET A 1 18.42 5.82 -5.08
CA MET A 1 17.76 7.05 -4.61
C MET A 1 18.82 8.03 -4.14
N SER A 2 18.82 9.28 -4.64
CA SER A 2 19.78 10.31 -4.21
C SER A 2 19.57 10.65 -2.74
N SER A 3 20.65 10.89 -1.99
CA SER A 3 20.61 11.34 -0.60
C SER A 3 19.64 12.51 -0.44
N PHE A 4 18.61 12.29 0.38
CA PHE A 4 17.54 13.23 0.67
C PHE A 4 18.08 14.40 1.51
N LYS A 5 18.00 15.64 1.00
CA LYS A 5 18.43 16.85 1.75
C LYS A 5 17.28 17.86 1.81
N PHE A 6 16.86 18.20 3.02
CA PHE A 6 15.82 19.21 3.26
C PHE A 6 16.15 20.56 2.61
N ALA A 7 17.42 20.99 2.64
CA ALA A 7 17.86 22.23 2.01
C ALA A 7 17.50 22.31 0.52
N ASP A 8 17.66 21.21 -0.22
CA ASP A 8 17.34 21.15 -1.64
C ASP A 8 15.83 21.26 -1.88
N ARG A 9 15.01 20.68 -0.98
CA ARG A 9 13.54 20.74 -1.05
C ARG A 9 12.98 22.12 -0.72
N TYR A 10 13.58 22.80 0.25
CA TYR A 10 13.25 24.19 0.53
C TYR A 10 13.62 25.11 -0.65
N ALA A 11 14.80 24.92 -1.24
CA ALA A 11 15.22 25.67 -2.42
C ALA A 11 14.29 25.45 -3.63
N GLU A 12 13.87 24.20 -3.88
CA GLU A 12 12.88 23.85 -4.92
C GLU A 12 11.55 24.60 -4.73
N ALA A 13 11.12 24.79 -3.49
CA ALA A 13 9.91 25.55 -3.14
C ALA A 13 10.11 27.08 -3.04
N SER A 14 11.30 27.58 -3.39
CA SER A 14 11.67 29.00 -3.26
C SER A 14 11.55 29.53 -1.83
N LEU A 15 11.86 28.69 -0.85
CA LEU A 15 11.91 29.02 0.57
C LEU A 15 13.38 29.06 1.04
N ALA A 16 13.71 30.03 1.89
CA ALA A 16 15.06 30.23 2.41
C ALA A 16 15.08 30.22 3.96
N PRO A 17 14.76 29.07 4.59
CA PRO A 17 14.89 28.94 6.04
C PRO A 17 16.36 28.96 6.46
N THR A 18 16.63 29.32 7.72
CA THR A 18 17.97 29.27 8.29
C THR A 18 18.44 27.82 8.48
N ALA A 19 19.75 27.59 8.58
CA ALA A 19 20.30 26.25 8.82
C ALA A 19 19.78 25.62 10.14
N GLU A 20 19.58 26.44 11.17
CA GLU A 20 19.00 26.02 12.45
C GLU A 20 17.56 25.56 12.29
N MET A 21 16.75 26.30 11.52
CA MET A 21 15.38 25.90 11.20
C MET A 21 15.37 24.59 10.42
N ILE A 22 16.22 24.43 9.41
CA ILE A 22 16.30 23.17 8.62
C ILE A 22 16.60 21.98 9.54
N LYS A 23 17.55 22.13 10.47
CA LYS A 23 17.91 21.07 11.42
C LYS A 23 16.74 20.71 12.34
N SER A 24 16.09 21.71 12.94
CA SER A 24 14.90 21.54 13.77
C SER A 24 13.77 20.82 13.02
N ARG A 25 13.50 21.22 11.77
CA ARG A 25 12.48 20.59 10.93
C ARG A 25 12.82 19.15 10.57
N GLN A 26 14.09 18.86 10.31
CA GLN A 26 14.54 17.51 10.02
C GLN A 26 14.36 16.58 11.22
N GLU A 27 14.67 17.05 12.43
CA GLU A 27 14.48 16.26 13.66
C GLU A 27 12.99 15.95 13.92
N SER A 28 12.10 16.94 13.79
CA SER A 28 10.65 16.72 13.85
C SER A 28 10.17 15.75 12.78
N ALA A 29 10.61 15.91 11.53
CA ALA A 29 10.21 15.04 10.43
C ALA A 29 10.65 13.58 10.64
N SER A 30 11.86 13.33 11.16
CA SER A 30 12.31 11.98 11.50
C SER A 30 11.42 11.33 12.56
N ARG A 31 11.03 12.07 13.61
CA ARG A 31 10.10 11.56 14.63
C ARG A 31 8.73 11.23 14.06
N ILE A 32 8.25 12.00 13.08
CA ILE A 32 7.00 11.70 12.37
C ILE A 32 7.17 10.38 11.62
N VAL A 33 8.20 10.24 10.79
CA VAL A 33 8.43 9.03 9.98
C VAL A 33 8.46 7.76 10.85
N GLU A 34 9.05 7.83 12.05
CA GLU A 34 9.13 6.69 12.98
C GLU A 34 7.78 6.29 13.61
N ASN A 35 6.84 7.22 13.77
CA ASN A 35 5.64 7.03 14.58
C ASN A 35 4.31 7.26 13.83
N ILE A 36 4.37 7.55 12.53
CA ILE A 36 3.20 7.89 11.72
C ILE A 36 2.28 6.68 11.53
N ARG A 37 0.97 6.94 11.60
CA ARG A 37 -0.08 5.95 11.32
C ARG A 37 -0.58 6.06 9.88
N GLY A 38 -1.17 5.00 9.34
CA GLY A 38 -1.73 5.01 7.98
C GLY A 38 -2.74 6.15 7.71
N SER A 39 -3.61 6.47 8.67
CA SER A 39 -4.54 7.61 8.55
C SER A 39 -3.81 8.96 8.42
N GLN A 40 -2.72 9.14 9.16
CA GLN A 40 -1.89 10.34 9.11
C GLN A 40 -1.11 10.44 7.79
N VAL A 41 -0.69 9.30 7.22
CA VAL A 41 -0.10 9.26 5.86
C VAL A 41 -1.11 9.79 4.84
N VAL A 42 -2.36 9.35 4.93
CA VAL A 42 -3.44 9.81 4.04
C VAL A 42 -3.69 11.31 4.17
N ASP A 43 -3.66 11.86 5.40
CA ASP A 43 -3.77 13.31 5.62
C ASP A 43 -2.66 14.07 4.87
N LEU A 44 -1.40 13.60 4.97
CA LEU A 44 -0.27 14.24 4.29
C LEU A 44 -0.38 14.15 2.76
N VAL A 45 -0.90 13.05 2.22
CA VAL A 45 -1.11 12.89 0.77
C VAL A 45 -2.18 13.85 0.28
N ASP A 46 -3.25 14.05 1.04
CA ASP A 46 -4.27 15.01 0.66
C ASP A 46 -3.73 16.46 0.69
N VAL A 47 -2.88 16.80 1.67
CA VAL A 47 -2.14 18.08 1.70
C VAL A 47 -1.26 18.24 0.46
N TYR A 48 -0.53 17.18 0.06
CA TYR A 48 0.28 17.16 -1.16
C TYR A 48 -0.56 17.49 -2.41
N TYR A 49 -1.77 16.95 -2.50
CA TYR A 49 -2.74 17.24 -3.56
C TYR A 49 -3.62 18.48 -3.31
N GLY A 50 -3.24 19.35 -2.37
CA GLY A 50 -3.90 20.64 -2.15
C GLY A 50 -5.23 20.58 -1.39
N GLY A 51 -5.38 19.61 -0.48
CA GLY A 51 -6.47 19.54 0.49
C GLY A 51 -6.64 20.79 1.32
N LYS A 52 -7.89 21.27 1.39
CA LYS A 52 -8.26 22.49 2.13
C LYS A 52 -9.00 22.20 3.44
N LYS A 53 -9.41 20.96 3.68
CA LYS A 53 -10.35 20.59 4.77
C LYS A 53 -9.75 19.67 5.84
N LEU A 54 -8.44 19.55 5.91
CA LEU A 54 -7.82 18.61 6.86
C LEU A 54 -7.33 19.29 8.13
N ASP A 55 -7.72 18.72 9.26
CA ASP A 55 -7.12 19.01 10.55
C ASP A 55 -5.84 18.18 10.71
N ILE A 56 -4.71 18.80 10.35
CA ILE A 56 -3.36 18.25 10.58
C ILE A 56 -2.71 18.87 11.83
N ASN A 57 -3.48 19.18 12.87
CA ASN A 57 -2.95 19.69 14.14
C ASN A 57 -1.86 18.77 14.71
N TRP A 58 -2.00 17.44 14.56
CA TRP A 58 -0.97 16.48 14.97
C TRP A 58 0.39 16.73 14.30
N PHE A 59 0.38 17.15 13.03
CA PHE A 59 1.58 17.46 12.27
C PHE A 59 2.22 18.75 12.79
N ARG A 60 1.40 19.80 12.96
CA ARG A 60 1.84 21.06 13.57
C ARG A 60 2.46 20.84 14.94
N ASP A 61 1.79 20.07 15.80
CA ASP A 61 2.18 19.87 17.19
C ASP A 61 3.56 19.21 17.30
N GLU A 62 3.93 18.36 16.33
CA GLU A 62 5.25 17.75 16.29
C GLU A 62 6.37 18.74 15.91
N PHE A 63 6.08 19.70 15.02
CA PHE A 63 7.01 20.79 14.71
C PHE A 63 7.05 21.85 15.80
N ALA A 64 5.94 22.07 16.51
CA ALA A 64 5.83 23.02 17.60
C ALA A 64 6.71 22.67 18.81
N LYS A 65 7.13 21.41 18.95
CA LYS A 65 8.09 20.95 19.99
C LYS A 65 9.44 21.63 19.89
N GLU A 66 9.90 21.89 18.67
CA GLU A 66 11.19 22.55 18.40
C GLU A 66 11.01 24.04 18.05
N ASP A 67 9.84 24.42 17.52
CA ASP A 67 9.52 25.80 17.13
C ASP A 67 8.04 26.13 17.44
N PRO A 68 7.77 26.73 18.61
CA PRO A 68 6.41 27.11 19.02
C PRO A 68 5.73 28.11 18.07
N THR A 69 6.47 28.76 17.16
CA THR A 69 5.92 29.73 16.19
C THR A 69 5.43 29.09 14.90
N PHE A 70 5.64 27.78 14.71
CA PHE A 70 5.22 27.06 13.51
C PHE A 70 3.68 27.09 13.34
N SER A 71 3.23 27.66 12.22
CA SER A 71 1.80 27.87 11.92
C SER A 71 1.41 27.20 10.61
N LEU A 72 0.33 26.43 10.62
CA LEU A 72 -0.22 25.80 9.41
C LEU A 72 -0.80 26.82 8.42
N ILE A 73 -1.28 27.97 8.92
CA ILE A 73 -1.99 28.97 8.12
C ILE A 73 -1.00 29.89 7.39
N ASN A 74 0.01 30.38 8.11
CA ASN A 74 0.97 31.33 7.53
C ASN A 74 2.01 30.64 6.65
N ASN A 75 2.17 29.32 6.80
CA ASN A 75 3.26 28.55 6.18
C ASN A 75 2.75 27.43 5.26
N GLU A 76 1.59 27.57 4.59
CA GLU A 76 1.02 26.51 3.75
C GLU A 76 2.01 25.89 2.75
N ARG A 77 2.91 26.70 2.16
CA ARG A 77 3.95 26.21 1.25
C ARG A 77 4.99 25.35 1.96
N GLU A 78 5.47 25.81 3.11
CA GLU A 78 6.42 25.04 3.92
C GLU A 78 5.78 23.75 4.44
N VAL A 79 4.51 23.79 4.85
CA VAL A 79 3.77 22.57 5.25
C VAL A 79 3.79 21.54 4.12
N ARG A 80 3.54 21.94 2.86
CA ARG A 80 3.63 21.00 1.72
C ARG A 80 5.04 20.45 1.49
N VAL A 81 6.06 21.29 1.63
CA VAL A 81 7.47 20.85 1.53
C VAL A 81 7.79 19.81 2.61
N LEU A 82 7.35 20.06 3.84
CA LEU A 82 7.56 19.13 4.96
C LEU A 82 6.73 17.84 4.79
N SER A 83 5.47 17.93 4.35
CA SER A 83 4.64 16.76 4.07
C SER A 83 5.25 15.90 2.97
N THR A 84 5.70 16.51 1.87
CA THR A 84 6.33 15.77 0.76
C THR A 84 7.69 15.19 1.15
N ALA A 85 8.44 15.89 2.01
CA ALA A 85 9.68 15.40 2.59
C ALA A 85 9.47 14.14 3.45
N VAL A 86 8.47 14.16 4.33
CA VAL A 86 8.09 13.02 5.18
C VAL A 86 7.59 11.87 4.33
N LEU A 87 6.65 12.13 3.40
CA LEU A 87 6.13 11.12 2.48
C LEU A 87 7.24 10.49 1.62
N GLY A 88 8.22 11.28 1.15
CA GLY A 88 9.35 10.76 0.38
C GLY A 88 10.20 9.76 1.17
N GLN A 89 10.40 9.98 2.47
CA GLN A 89 11.10 9.01 3.33
C GLN A 89 10.29 7.74 3.55
N ILE A 90 8.98 7.87 3.76
CA ILE A 90 8.05 6.75 3.95
C ILE A 90 7.94 5.89 2.67
N VAL A 91 7.90 6.53 1.50
CA VAL A 91 7.96 5.85 0.19
C VAL A 91 9.29 5.11 0.02
N ALA A 92 10.41 5.73 0.42
CA ALA A 92 11.72 5.09 0.33
C ALA A 92 11.85 3.85 1.23
N SER A 93 11.11 3.79 2.36
CA SER A 93 11.04 2.60 3.20
C SER A 93 10.11 1.50 2.68
N GLY A 94 9.40 1.73 1.58
CA GLY A 94 8.49 0.75 0.99
C GLY A 94 7.14 0.64 1.68
N ASP A 95 6.70 1.68 2.38
CA ASP A 95 5.39 1.66 3.03
C ASP A 95 4.25 1.65 1.98
N PRO A 96 3.37 0.63 2.00
CA PRO A 96 2.37 0.47 0.97
C PRO A 96 1.28 1.54 1.02
N VAL A 97 0.95 2.06 2.21
CA VAL A 97 -0.10 3.08 2.36
C VAL A 97 0.33 4.36 1.65
N ALA A 98 1.56 4.84 1.89
CA ALA A 98 2.07 6.04 1.24
C ALA A 98 2.17 5.88 -0.28
N ILE A 99 2.75 4.76 -0.73
CA ILE A 99 2.91 4.47 -2.16
C ILE A 99 1.55 4.46 -2.87
N LEU A 100 0.59 3.70 -2.36
CA LEU A 100 -0.74 3.56 -2.98
C LEU A 100 -1.55 4.84 -2.87
N ALA A 101 -1.53 5.54 -1.73
CA ALA A 101 -2.24 6.80 -1.56
C ALA A 101 -1.74 7.87 -2.54
N ILE A 102 -0.41 7.99 -2.74
CA ILE A 102 0.16 8.92 -3.71
C ILE A 102 -0.27 8.56 -5.14
N ILE A 103 -0.19 7.27 -5.51
CA ILE A 103 -0.55 6.82 -6.86
C ILE A 103 -2.04 6.98 -7.13
N ALA A 104 -2.91 6.44 -6.26
CA ALA A 104 -4.37 6.53 -6.38
C ALA A 104 -4.84 7.99 -6.33
N GLY A 105 -4.25 8.81 -5.47
CA GLY A 105 -4.55 10.24 -5.34
C GLY A 105 -4.23 11.08 -6.58
N SER A 106 -3.40 10.58 -7.50
CA SER A 106 -3.14 11.23 -8.80
C SER A 106 -4.31 11.09 -9.78
N VAL A 107 -5.22 10.13 -9.53
CA VAL A 107 -6.40 9.86 -10.34
C VAL A 107 -6.02 9.63 -11.82
N SER A 108 -5.05 8.76 -12.04
CA SER A 108 -4.45 8.52 -13.36
C SER A 108 -3.96 9.80 -14.07
N GLY A 109 -3.47 10.78 -13.32
CA GLY A 109 -2.93 12.04 -13.82
C GLY A 109 -3.95 13.18 -13.95
N HIS A 110 -5.24 12.93 -13.65
CA HIS A 110 -6.24 14.01 -13.61
C HIS A 110 -6.07 14.95 -12.43
N ARG A 111 -5.39 14.50 -11.38
CA ARG A 111 -4.98 15.35 -10.27
C ARG A 111 -3.46 15.49 -10.26
N VAL A 112 -3.01 16.72 -10.49
CA VAL A 112 -1.60 17.08 -10.50
C VAL A 112 -1.26 17.77 -9.18
N PRO A 113 -0.17 17.38 -8.51
CA PRO A 113 0.28 18.07 -7.31
C PRO A 113 0.74 19.48 -7.66
N VAL A 114 0.56 20.43 -6.74
CA VAL A 114 0.94 21.84 -6.99
C VAL A 114 2.46 22.02 -6.95
N GLN A 115 3.17 21.15 -6.22
CA GLN A 115 4.62 21.16 -6.05
C GLN A 115 5.13 19.72 -5.89
N ALA A 116 6.44 19.52 -5.99
CA ALA A 116 7.10 18.25 -5.71
C ALA A 116 6.61 17.07 -6.59
N GLU A 117 6.48 17.28 -7.91
CA GLU A 117 6.10 16.22 -8.87
C GLU A 117 7.01 14.98 -8.80
N TRP A 118 8.25 15.15 -8.33
CA TRP A 118 9.19 14.06 -8.08
C TRP A 118 8.62 12.99 -7.16
N LEU A 119 7.78 13.36 -6.18
CA LEU A 119 7.23 12.40 -5.21
C LEU A 119 6.31 11.37 -5.89
N LEU A 120 5.49 11.81 -6.86
CA LEU A 120 4.65 10.87 -7.63
C LEU A 120 5.50 9.92 -8.48
N ARG A 121 6.59 10.43 -9.08
CA ARG A 121 7.52 9.60 -9.85
C ARG A 121 8.21 8.57 -8.94
N ASP A 122 8.74 9.03 -7.82
CA ASP A 122 9.46 8.19 -6.86
C ASP A 122 8.51 7.14 -6.24
N ALA A 123 7.23 7.48 -5.99
CA ALA A 123 6.21 6.52 -5.56
C ALA A 123 5.92 5.45 -6.63
N LYS A 124 5.85 5.82 -7.92
CA LYS A 124 5.69 4.85 -9.02
C LYS A 124 6.91 3.93 -9.17
N GLU A 125 8.12 4.46 -9.01
CA GLU A 125 9.35 3.68 -9.04
C GLU A 125 9.42 2.72 -7.84
N ALA A 126 9.13 3.22 -6.64
CA ALA A 126 9.05 2.43 -5.42
C ALA A 126 8.00 1.31 -5.56
N HIS A 127 6.80 1.62 -6.04
CA HIS A 127 5.78 0.62 -6.35
C HIS A 127 6.34 -0.50 -7.22
N GLY A 128 6.95 -0.18 -8.37
CA GLY A 128 7.54 -1.18 -9.25
C GLY A 128 8.62 -2.03 -8.58
N SER A 129 9.53 -1.40 -7.84
CA SER A 129 10.62 -2.08 -7.14
C SER A 129 10.11 -3.01 -6.04
N PHE A 130 9.24 -2.51 -5.16
CA PHE A 130 8.72 -3.27 -4.02
C PHE A 130 7.73 -4.35 -4.44
N SER A 131 6.89 -4.12 -5.47
CA SER A 131 6.05 -5.17 -6.06
C SER A 131 6.86 -6.35 -6.59
N VAL A 132 8.08 -6.11 -7.08
CA VAL A 132 8.98 -7.18 -7.56
C VAL A 132 9.71 -7.84 -6.39
N SER A 133 10.25 -7.07 -5.44
CA SER A 133 10.99 -7.65 -4.31
C SER A 133 10.12 -8.50 -3.41
N ASP A 134 8.87 -8.08 -3.14
CA ASP A 134 7.94 -8.79 -2.25
C ASP A 134 7.49 -10.13 -2.83
N ARG A 135 7.60 -10.29 -4.15
CA ARG A 135 7.25 -11.53 -4.88
C ARG A 135 8.48 -12.34 -5.28
N ALA A 136 9.68 -11.85 -4.98
CA ALA A 136 10.90 -12.56 -5.32
C ALA A 136 10.97 -13.88 -4.53
N PRO A 137 11.40 -14.99 -5.17
CA PRO A 137 11.60 -16.25 -4.45
C PRO A 137 12.57 -16.08 -3.29
N SER A 138 12.09 -16.35 -2.08
CA SER A 138 12.94 -16.34 -0.89
C SER A 138 13.84 -17.57 -0.87
N GLN A 139 15.12 -17.40 -0.53
CA GLN A 139 16.00 -18.53 -0.28
C GLN A 139 15.65 -19.18 1.07
N LEU A 140 15.30 -20.46 1.03
CA LEU A 140 15.04 -21.28 2.21
C LEU A 140 16.35 -21.88 2.71
N ASP A 141 16.74 -21.55 3.94
CA ASP A 141 17.81 -22.28 4.63
C ASP A 141 17.23 -23.58 5.20
N ILE A 142 17.55 -24.69 4.56
CA ILE A 142 17.11 -26.03 4.96
C ILE A 142 18.00 -26.64 6.06
N LYS A 143 19.11 -25.98 6.42
CA LYS A 143 20.05 -26.51 7.39
C LYS A 143 19.62 -26.18 8.82
N ILE A 144 19.03 -27.16 9.47
CA ILE A 144 18.75 -27.09 10.91
C ILE A 144 20.05 -27.37 11.68
N THR A 145 20.49 -26.41 12.49
CA THR A 145 21.69 -26.55 13.33
C THR A 145 21.28 -26.50 14.80
N PRO A 146 21.32 -27.64 15.53
CA PRO A 146 21.02 -27.67 16.95
C PRO A 146 22.11 -26.94 17.75
N THR A 147 21.76 -26.44 18.93
CA THR A 147 22.76 -25.97 19.90
C THR A 147 23.48 -27.19 20.48
N ILE A 148 24.81 -27.18 20.42
CA ILE A 148 25.67 -28.21 21.03
C ILE A 148 26.69 -27.49 21.91
N ALA A 149 26.75 -27.84 23.19
CA ALA A 149 27.78 -27.36 24.11
C ALA A 149 29.04 -28.21 23.93
N THR A 150 30.09 -27.61 23.36
CA THR A 150 31.31 -28.33 22.95
C THR A 150 32.12 -28.96 24.08
N LYS A 151 31.83 -28.63 25.35
CA LYS A 151 32.58 -29.11 26.53
C LYS A 151 31.82 -30.08 27.43
N LEU A 152 30.54 -30.34 27.15
CA LEU A 152 29.71 -31.13 28.08
C LEU A 152 30.24 -32.56 28.22
N THR A 153 30.75 -33.13 27.13
CA THR A 153 31.35 -34.46 27.11
C THR A 153 32.61 -34.53 27.97
N GLU A 154 33.47 -33.51 27.92
CA GLU A 154 34.69 -33.42 28.73
C GLU A 154 34.35 -33.27 30.22
N GLU A 155 33.37 -32.41 30.54
CA GLU A 155 32.89 -32.22 31.92
C GLU A 155 32.28 -33.50 32.52
N ILE A 156 31.61 -34.33 31.70
CA ILE A 156 31.08 -35.64 32.12
C ILE A 156 32.22 -36.62 32.42
N THR A 157 33.27 -36.64 31.59
CA THR A 157 34.41 -37.55 31.79
C THR A 157 35.29 -37.17 32.98
N ASP A 158 35.36 -35.89 33.33
CA ASP A 158 36.16 -35.38 34.44
C ASP A 158 35.46 -35.49 35.82
N LEU A 159 34.22 -35.99 35.85
CA LEU A 159 33.45 -36.10 37.08
C LEU A 159 34.07 -37.14 38.04
N ALA A 160 34.43 -36.70 39.25
CA ALA A 160 35.01 -37.56 40.27
C ALA A 160 34.02 -38.60 40.80
N VAL A 161 34.53 -39.77 41.22
CA VAL A 161 33.73 -40.83 41.83
C VAL A 161 33.06 -40.30 43.11
N ASN A 162 31.73 -40.50 43.22
CA ASN A 162 30.88 -40.01 44.33
C ASN A 162 30.69 -38.48 44.45
N ASP A 163 31.01 -37.69 43.42
CA ASP A 163 30.68 -36.25 43.40
C ASP A 163 29.22 -35.99 43.00
N TRP A 164 28.31 -36.14 43.96
CA TRP A 164 26.87 -35.90 43.76
C TRP A 164 26.52 -34.44 43.45
N ALA A 165 27.30 -33.48 43.97
CA ALA A 165 27.06 -32.06 43.72
C ALA A 165 27.45 -31.70 42.28
N GLY A 166 28.61 -32.17 41.80
CA GLY A 166 29.02 -32.03 40.41
C GLY A 166 28.05 -32.72 39.44
N LEU A 167 27.54 -33.91 39.78
CA LEU A 167 26.53 -34.61 38.98
C LEU A 167 25.26 -33.77 38.79
N LEU A 168 24.74 -33.15 39.85
CA LEU A 168 23.56 -32.27 39.77
C LEU A 168 23.79 -31.06 38.87
N VAL A 169 24.98 -30.45 38.93
CA VAL A 169 25.35 -29.33 38.05
C VAL A 169 25.37 -29.78 36.59
N ILE A 170 26.00 -30.92 36.29
CA ILE A 170 26.06 -31.47 34.92
C ILE A 170 24.65 -31.80 34.40
N LEU A 171 23.80 -32.43 35.22
CA LEU A 171 22.40 -32.69 34.83
C LEU A 171 21.63 -31.40 34.54
N GLY A 172 21.88 -30.34 35.31
CA GLY A 172 21.34 -29.00 35.04
C GLY A 172 21.82 -28.42 33.72
N LYS A 173 23.10 -28.59 33.38
CA LYS A 173 23.67 -28.18 32.08
C LYS A 173 23.10 -29.00 30.92
N ILE A 174 23.00 -30.33 31.05
CA ILE A 174 22.36 -31.23 30.05
C ILE A 174 20.92 -30.77 29.78
N ARG A 175 20.14 -30.51 30.83
CA ARG A 175 18.77 -30.01 30.70
C ARG A 175 18.73 -28.67 29.97
N SER A 176 19.60 -27.74 30.35
CA SER A 176 19.64 -26.40 29.75
C SER A 176 20.06 -26.45 28.28
N GLU A 177 21.04 -27.27 27.93
CA GLU A 177 21.46 -27.49 26.54
C GLU A 177 20.34 -28.11 25.71
N SER A 178 19.69 -29.16 26.21
CA SER A 178 18.54 -29.79 25.55
C SER A 178 17.41 -28.78 25.30
N GLN A 179 17.08 -27.96 26.30
CA GLN A 179 16.05 -26.91 26.17
C GLN A 179 16.46 -25.83 25.17
N ASN A 180 17.71 -25.38 25.18
CA ASN A 180 18.21 -24.37 24.24
C ASN A 180 18.30 -24.90 22.81
N SER A 181 18.72 -26.15 22.65
CA SER A 181 18.78 -26.83 21.36
C SER A 181 17.39 -27.04 20.76
N ALA A 182 16.42 -27.45 21.59
CA ALA A 182 15.02 -27.54 21.18
C ALA A 182 14.46 -26.17 20.77
N LYS A 183 14.65 -25.10 21.57
CA LYS A 183 14.21 -23.73 21.23
C LYS A 183 14.81 -23.25 19.90
N THR A 184 16.11 -23.44 19.72
CA THR A 184 16.83 -23.02 18.50
C THR A 184 16.32 -23.76 17.27
N THR A 185 16.17 -25.08 17.39
CA THR A 185 15.64 -25.94 16.32
C THR A 185 14.21 -25.54 15.97
N THR A 186 13.34 -25.35 16.97
CA THR A 186 11.96 -24.90 16.76
C THR A 186 11.93 -23.53 16.08
N ALA A 187 12.76 -22.57 16.48
CA ALA A 187 12.82 -21.25 15.86
C ALA A 187 13.25 -21.32 14.38
N GLN A 188 14.25 -22.15 14.05
CA GLN A 188 14.67 -22.38 12.67
C GLN A 188 13.57 -23.03 11.84
N ILE A 189 12.88 -24.04 12.38
CA ILE A 189 11.75 -24.71 11.71
C ILE A 189 10.60 -23.74 11.47
N LEU A 190 10.20 -22.96 12.47
CA LEU A 190 9.12 -21.97 12.33
C LEU A 190 9.46 -20.93 11.26
N LYS A 191 10.70 -20.42 11.24
CA LYS A 191 11.16 -19.51 10.19
C LYS A 191 11.06 -20.12 8.79
N ALA A 192 11.47 -21.38 8.63
CA ALA A 192 11.35 -22.08 7.35
C ALA A 192 9.89 -22.31 6.94
N LEU A 193 9.01 -22.66 7.89
CA LEU A 193 7.58 -22.83 7.66
C LEU A 193 6.89 -21.52 7.28
N GLU A 194 7.27 -20.39 7.89
CA GLU A 194 6.75 -19.07 7.54
C GLU A 194 7.08 -18.69 6.09
N VAL A 195 8.33 -18.92 5.66
CA VAL A 195 8.74 -18.70 4.27
C VAL A 195 7.96 -19.60 3.33
N LEU A 196 7.83 -20.90 3.63
CA LEU A 196 7.07 -21.83 2.80
C LEU A 196 5.58 -21.46 2.70
N LYS A 197 4.97 -21.07 3.84
CA LYS A 197 3.58 -20.62 3.90
C LYS A 197 3.38 -19.40 3.01
N HIS A 198 4.25 -18.40 3.11
CA HIS A 198 4.18 -17.19 2.31
C HIS A 198 4.29 -17.50 0.81
N GLN A 199 5.27 -18.33 0.40
CA GLN A 199 5.44 -18.73 -1.00
C GLN A 199 4.23 -19.52 -1.53
N ALA A 200 3.63 -20.39 -0.71
CA ALA A 200 2.41 -21.10 -1.09
C ALA A 200 1.19 -20.16 -1.24
N GLN A 201 1.10 -19.12 -0.42
CA GLN A 201 0.07 -18.07 -0.54
C GLN A 201 0.25 -17.28 -1.84
N LEU A 202 1.48 -16.86 -2.15
CA LEU A 202 1.80 -16.17 -3.41
C LEU A 202 1.44 -17.02 -4.63
N GLN A 203 1.83 -18.29 -4.66
CA GLN A 203 1.49 -19.19 -5.76
C GLN A 203 -0.01 -19.37 -5.93
N ARG A 204 -0.75 -19.46 -4.82
CA ARG A 204 -2.21 -19.56 -4.85
C ARG A 204 -2.84 -18.29 -5.42
N GLU A 205 -2.37 -17.13 -4.99
CA GLU A 205 -2.81 -15.83 -5.49
C GLU A 205 -2.61 -15.71 -7.01
N GLU A 206 -1.39 -16.00 -7.48
CA GLU A 206 -1.03 -15.94 -8.90
C GLU A 206 -1.83 -16.94 -9.74
N ALA A 207 -2.04 -18.16 -9.23
CA ALA A 207 -2.89 -19.15 -9.89
C ALA A 207 -4.34 -18.67 -9.97
N GLN A 208 -4.88 -18.06 -8.91
CA GLN A 208 -6.24 -17.51 -8.92
C GLN A 208 -6.39 -16.36 -9.91
N MET A 209 -5.42 -15.43 -9.96
CA MET A 209 -5.38 -14.35 -10.95
C MET A 209 -5.32 -14.91 -12.38
N LEU A 210 -4.50 -15.92 -12.62
CA LEU A 210 -4.39 -16.56 -13.94
C LEU A 210 -5.69 -17.25 -14.34
N TRP A 211 -6.31 -18.01 -13.44
CA TRP A 211 -7.57 -18.70 -13.70
C TRP A 211 -8.70 -17.71 -13.98
N TRP A 212 -8.77 -16.64 -13.20
CA TRP A 212 -9.71 -15.55 -13.43
C TRP A 212 -9.51 -14.90 -14.81
N LEU A 213 -8.27 -14.55 -15.16
CA LEU A 213 -7.94 -13.94 -16.45
C LEU A 213 -8.26 -14.86 -17.63
N VAL A 214 -7.83 -16.12 -17.58
CA VAL A 214 -8.06 -17.12 -18.65
C VAL A 214 -9.55 -17.46 -18.76
N GLY A 215 -10.23 -17.55 -17.62
CA GLY A 215 -11.67 -17.77 -17.57
C GLY A 215 -12.43 -16.65 -18.27
N GLY A 216 -11.97 -15.40 -18.17
CA GLY A 216 -12.61 -14.26 -18.86
C GLY A 216 -14.02 -13.95 -18.33
N HIS A 217 -14.28 -14.28 -17.07
CA HIS A 217 -15.55 -14.06 -16.38
C HIS A 217 -15.31 -13.28 -15.09
N SER A 218 -16.24 -12.38 -14.79
CA SER A 218 -16.33 -11.72 -13.49
C SER A 218 -16.72 -12.74 -12.43
N ARG A 219 -15.95 -12.79 -11.34
CA ARG A 219 -16.19 -13.69 -10.20
C ARG A 219 -17.38 -13.24 -9.36
N CYS A 220 -17.55 -11.94 -9.21
CA CYS A 220 -18.60 -11.34 -8.40
C CYS A 220 -19.93 -11.30 -9.17
N LEU A 221 -19.91 -11.01 -10.46
CA LEU A 221 -21.12 -10.88 -11.27
C LEU A 221 -21.50 -12.15 -12.03
N GLU A 222 -20.66 -13.20 -11.98
CA GLU A 222 -20.86 -14.49 -12.64
C GLU A 222 -21.15 -14.38 -14.15
N ARG A 223 -20.56 -13.39 -14.82
CA ARG A 223 -20.80 -13.08 -16.24
C ARG A 223 -19.50 -12.91 -17.02
N SER A 224 -19.54 -13.18 -18.32
CA SER A 224 -18.36 -12.98 -19.17
C SER A 224 -18.02 -11.49 -19.27
N PHE A 225 -16.72 -11.14 -19.27
CA PHE A 225 -16.29 -9.77 -19.53
C PHE A 225 -16.80 -9.23 -20.88
N SER A 226 -17.04 -10.12 -21.85
CA SER A 226 -17.57 -9.80 -23.17
C SER A 226 -19.01 -9.25 -23.16
N GLU A 227 -19.70 -9.31 -22.04
CA GLU A 227 -21.05 -8.77 -21.86
C GLU A 227 -21.05 -7.31 -21.39
N PHE A 228 -19.94 -6.83 -20.84
CA PHE A 228 -19.79 -5.49 -20.29
C PHE A 228 -19.14 -4.53 -21.29
N ALA A 229 -19.50 -3.24 -21.22
CA ALA A 229 -18.79 -2.21 -21.95
C ALA A 229 -17.33 -2.07 -21.46
N PRO A 230 -16.38 -1.58 -22.28
CA PRO A 230 -14.97 -1.50 -21.89
C PRO A 230 -14.71 -0.76 -20.57
N MET A 231 -15.43 0.34 -20.31
CA MET A 231 -15.29 1.10 -19.05
C MET A 231 -15.85 0.35 -17.84
N GLN A 232 -16.91 -0.45 -18.03
CA GLN A 232 -17.47 -1.28 -16.97
C GLN A 232 -16.54 -2.46 -16.66
N ALA A 233 -16.04 -3.13 -17.70
CA ALA A 233 -15.05 -4.19 -17.57
C ALA A 233 -13.76 -3.68 -16.89
N ALA A 234 -13.36 -2.43 -17.15
CA ALA A 234 -12.26 -1.78 -16.45
C ALA A 234 -12.50 -1.65 -14.94
N ILE A 235 -13.66 -1.11 -14.53
CA ILE A 235 -14.01 -0.97 -13.10
C ILE A 235 -14.10 -2.33 -12.43
N ILE A 236 -14.87 -3.27 -13.01
CA ILE A 236 -15.05 -4.62 -12.46
C ILE A 236 -13.70 -5.33 -12.37
N GLY A 237 -12.91 -5.28 -13.45
CA GLY A 237 -11.60 -5.89 -13.52
C GLY A 237 -10.63 -5.34 -12.48
N GLY A 238 -10.60 -4.02 -12.30
CA GLY A 238 -9.75 -3.37 -11.29
C GLY A 238 -10.12 -3.79 -9.87
N ILE A 239 -11.42 -3.81 -9.55
CA ILE A 239 -11.91 -4.23 -8.23
C ILE A 239 -11.59 -5.70 -7.99
N GLU A 240 -11.99 -6.61 -8.88
CA GLU A 240 -11.76 -8.04 -8.69
C GLU A 240 -10.28 -8.41 -8.66
N MET A 241 -9.44 -7.76 -9.47
CA MET A 241 -7.98 -7.94 -9.40
C MET A 241 -7.43 -7.47 -8.05
N GLY A 242 -7.98 -6.39 -7.50
CA GLY A 242 -7.68 -5.91 -6.16
C GLY A 242 -8.02 -6.97 -5.10
N GLU A 243 -9.23 -7.55 -5.16
CA GLU A 243 -9.64 -8.62 -4.24
C GLU A 243 -8.83 -9.91 -4.38
N LEU A 244 -8.39 -10.21 -5.60
CA LEU A 244 -7.49 -11.33 -5.87
C LEU A 244 -6.10 -11.09 -5.30
N THR A 245 -5.67 -9.84 -5.15
CA THR A 245 -4.39 -9.47 -4.53
C THR A 245 -4.55 -9.52 -3.01
N SER A 246 -4.17 -10.63 -2.38
CA SER A 246 -4.47 -10.91 -0.97
C SER A 246 -3.22 -11.20 -0.11
N THR A 247 -2.08 -11.44 -0.75
CA THR A 247 -0.83 -11.83 -0.08
C THR A 247 0.17 -10.68 -0.01
N THR A 248 0.23 -9.84 -1.05
CA THR A 248 1.12 -8.67 -1.11
C THR A 248 0.33 -7.37 -1.07
N HIS A 249 0.87 -6.33 -0.44
CA HIS A 249 0.19 -5.04 -0.34
C HIS A 249 0.21 -4.21 -1.63
N LEU A 250 1.25 -4.35 -2.46
CA LEU A 250 1.43 -3.55 -3.69
C LEU A 250 1.04 -4.30 -4.98
N GLY A 251 0.62 -5.57 -4.85
CA GLY A 251 0.24 -6.37 -6.01
C GLY A 251 1.38 -6.70 -6.98
N PRO A 252 1.08 -7.40 -8.09
CA PRO A 252 2.08 -7.72 -9.09
C PRO A 252 2.35 -6.50 -9.98
N VAL A 253 3.61 -6.29 -10.36
CA VAL A 253 4.00 -5.24 -11.31
C VAL A 253 3.30 -5.40 -12.67
N ALA A 254 2.87 -6.61 -13.02
CA ALA A 254 2.13 -6.93 -14.23
C ALA A 254 0.62 -6.60 -14.16
N ALA A 255 0.09 -6.13 -13.03
CA ALA A 255 -1.34 -5.84 -12.86
C ALA A 255 -1.92 -4.95 -13.98
N PRO A 256 -1.28 -3.84 -14.41
CA PRO A 256 -1.80 -3.04 -15.52
C PRO A 256 -1.97 -3.83 -16.82
N ALA A 257 -0.99 -4.67 -17.17
CA ALA A 257 -1.05 -5.50 -18.38
C ALA A 257 -2.11 -6.62 -18.28
N ILE A 258 -2.33 -7.17 -17.07
CA ILE A 258 -3.42 -8.12 -16.81
C ILE A 258 -4.77 -7.43 -17.01
N LEU A 259 -4.93 -6.23 -16.46
CA LEU A 259 -6.15 -5.44 -16.59
C LEU A 259 -6.43 -5.00 -18.03
N GLU A 260 -5.41 -4.64 -18.80
CA GLU A 260 -5.55 -4.38 -20.24
C GLU A 260 -6.10 -5.59 -20.99
N ARG A 261 -5.68 -6.81 -20.63
CA ARG A 261 -6.23 -8.04 -21.22
C ARG A 261 -7.70 -8.24 -20.84
N VAL A 262 -8.09 -7.95 -19.59
CA VAL A 262 -9.50 -8.01 -19.16
C VAL A 262 -10.36 -7.03 -19.96
N VAL A 263 -9.89 -5.79 -20.12
CA VAL A 263 -10.56 -4.78 -20.94
C VAL A 263 -10.64 -5.23 -22.41
N ALA A 264 -9.61 -5.90 -22.94
CA ALA A 264 -9.62 -6.42 -24.31
C ALA A 264 -10.64 -7.55 -24.54
N LEU A 265 -11.05 -8.25 -23.47
CA LEU A 265 -12.15 -9.24 -23.52
C LEU A 265 -13.54 -8.59 -23.51
N ALA A 266 -13.63 -7.29 -23.22
CA ALA A 266 -14.89 -6.58 -23.10
C ALA A 266 -15.69 -6.54 -24.41
N LYS A 267 -16.98 -6.22 -24.29
CA LYS A 267 -17.88 -6.08 -25.44
C LYS A 267 -17.32 -5.07 -26.43
N ARG A 268 -17.08 -5.51 -27.67
CA ARG A 268 -16.64 -4.61 -28.73
C ARG A 268 -17.76 -3.61 -29.06
N PRO A 269 -17.51 -2.31 -28.92
CA PRO A 269 -18.51 -1.31 -29.20
C PRO A 269 -18.83 -1.21 -30.68
N LYS A 270 -20.07 -0.89 -31.02
CA LYS A 270 -20.46 -0.42 -32.35
C LYS A 270 -20.58 1.10 -32.31
N GLY A 271 -19.61 1.83 -32.87
CA GLY A 271 -19.60 3.30 -32.90
C GLY A 271 -18.82 3.97 -31.77
N VAL A 272 -19.11 5.25 -31.52
CA VAL A 272 -18.44 6.06 -30.49
C VAL A 272 -18.89 5.61 -29.10
N VAL A 273 -17.93 5.35 -28.20
CA VAL A 273 -18.18 4.90 -26.83
C VAL A 273 -17.99 6.05 -25.86
N ALA A 274 -18.95 6.24 -24.97
CA ALA A 274 -18.79 7.12 -23.81
C ALA A 274 -17.63 6.63 -22.94
N ARG A 275 -16.64 7.50 -22.71
CA ARG A 275 -15.44 7.22 -21.91
C ARG A 275 -15.45 7.93 -20.55
N ASP A 276 -16.56 8.57 -20.22
CA ASP A 276 -16.71 9.26 -18.95
C ASP A 276 -17.09 8.31 -17.82
N LEU A 277 -16.64 8.63 -16.60
CA LEU A 277 -16.89 7.84 -15.40
C LEU A 277 -18.39 7.73 -15.09
N ALA A 278 -19.15 8.81 -15.26
CA ALA A 278 -20.59 8.85 -15.04
C ALA A 278 -21.31 7.77 -15.85
N SER A 279 -21.10 7.73 -17.15
CA SER A 279 -21.71 6.74 -18.05
C SER A 279 -21.31 5.31 -17.69
N ALA A 280 -20.08 5.09 -17.22
CA ALA A 280 -19.61 3.76 -16.81
C ALA A 280 -20.34 3.26 -15.55
N VAL A 281 -20.45 4.12 -14.54
CA VAL A 281 -21.08 3.81 -13.24
C VAL A 281 -22.60 3.72 -13.38
N ASP A 282 -23.24 4.67 -14.07
CA ASP A 282 -24.69 4.69 -14.27
C ASP A 282 -25.18 3.54 -15.17
N GLY A 283 -24.29 2.92 -15.94
CA GLY A 283 -24.58 1.72 -16.70
C GLY A 283 -24.58 0.43 -15.88
N LEU A 284 -24.12 0.44 -14.62
CA LEU A 284 -24.12 -0.72 -13.74
C LEU A 284 -25.44 -0.84 -12.98
N GLU A 285 -25.95 -2.07 -12.87
CA GLU A 285 -27.14 -2.38 -12.09
C GLU A 285 -26.84 -2.27 -10.58
N ARG A 286 -27.86 -1.93 -9.80
CA ARG A 286 -27.70 -1.73 -8.34
C ARG A 286 -27.19 -2.98 -7.63
N ASP A 287 -27.63 -4.17 -8.08
CA ASP A 287 -27.18 -5.45 -7.50
C ASP A 287 -25.69 -5.69 -7.79
N TYR A 288 -25.18 -5.24 -8.95
CA TYR A 288 -23.75 -5.32 -9.28
C TYR A 288 -22.94 -4.42 -8.37
N LEU A 289 -23.40 -3.19 -8.13
CA LEU A 289 -22.77 -2.30 -7.15
C LEU A 289 -22.79 -2.92 -5.74
N GLY A 290 -23.86 -3.66 -5.42
CA GLY A 290 -23.99 -4.45 -4.20
C GLY A 290 -22.82 -5.41 -4.01
N CYS A 291 -22.58 -6.25 -5.02
CA CYS A 291 -21.53 -7.26 -5.00
C CYS A 291 -20.12 -6.66 -5.08
N LEU A 292 -19.88 -5.69 -5.97
CA LEU A 292 -18.55 -5.06 -6.15
C LEU A 292 -18.07 -4.30 -4.91
N LEU A 293 -18.99 -3.84 -4.06
CA LEU A 293 -18.68 -3.12 -2.83
C LEU A 293 -18.75 -4.02 -1.59
N SER A 294 -18.87 -5.34 -1.74
CA SER A 294 -19.03 -6.27 -0.62
C SER A 294 -17.79 -6.36 0.27
N SER A 295 -16.60 -6.26 -0.34
CA SER A 295 -15.29 -6.30 0.33
C SER A 295 -14.70 -4.91 0.58
N HIS A 296 -15.42 -3.85 0.19
CA HIS A 296 -14.91 -2.49 0.22
C HIS A 296 -14.62 -2.01 1.65
N ARG A 297 -13.50 -1.32 1.81
CA ARG A 297 -13.09 -0.62 3.02
C ARG A 297 -13.05 0.87 2.78
N GLU A 298 -13.44 1.65 3.78
CA GLU A 298 -13.59 3.10 3.64
C GLU A 298 -12.23 3.76 3.33
N VAL A 299 -12.15 4.40 2.16
CA VAL A 299 -11.01 5.21 1.72
C VAL A 299 -11.51 6.63 1.49
N PRO A 300 -10.75 7.68 1.87
CA PRO A 300 -11.17 9.05 1.63
C PRO A 300 -11.49 9.33 0.17
N ALA A 301 -12.62 10.01 -0.05
CA ALA A 301 -13.21 10.20 -1.38
C ALA A 301 -12.24 10.83 -2.40
N ARG A 302 -11.36 11.73 -1.94
CA ARG A 302 -10.34 12.32 -2.80
C ARG A 302 -9.34 11.29 -3.32
N LEU A 303 -8.95 10.29 -2.52
CA LEU A 303 -8.00 9.26 -2.93
C LEU A 303 -8.66 8.10 -3.68
N ALA A 304 -9.95 7.84 -3.41
CA ALA A 304 -10.72 6.79 -4.06
C ALA A 304 -11.96 7.29 -4.82
N PRO A 305 -11.81 8.11 -5.87
CA PRO A 305 -12.94 8.64 -6.62
C PRO A 305 -13.76 7.55 -7.32
N VAL A 306 -13.15 6.51 -7.89
CA VAL A 306 -13.93 5.46 -8.59
C VAL A 306 -14.81 4.72 -7.60
N THR A 307 -14.25 4.29 -6.46
CA THR A 307 -15.06 3.59 -5.44
C THR A 307 -16.09 4.51 -4.80
N THR A 308 -15.76 5.80 -4.61
CA THR A 308 -16.74 6.81 -4.14
C THR A 308 -17.92 6.92 -5.09
N ALA A 309 -17.69 6.98 -6.40
CA ALA A 309 -18.75 7.03 -7.40
C ALA A 309 -19.67 5.81 -7.29
N LEU A 310 -19.12 4.60 -7.16
CA LEU A 310 -19.90 3.37 -6.98
C LEU A 310 -20.73 3.38 -5.69
N MET A 311 -20.14 3.82 -4.57
CA MET A 311 -20.83 3.91 -3.28
C MET A 311 -22.00 4.90 -3.33
N GLN A 312 -21.77 6.08 -3.92
CA GLN A 312 -22.81 7.09 -4.03
C GLN A 312 -23.89 6.68 -5.04
N ALA A 313 -23.53 6.04 -6.15
CA ALA A 313 -24.51 5.47 -7.08
C ALA A 313 -25.38 4.39 -6.39
N LYS A 314 -24.79 3.51 -5.56
CA LYS A 314 -25.53 2.49 -4.80
C LYS A 314 -26.50 3.08 -3.78
N SER A 315 -26.11 4.17 -3.11
CA SER A 315 -26.88 4.81 -2.04
C SER A 315 -27.94 5.78 -2.55
N MET A 316 -27.61 6.60 -3.55
CA MET A 316 -28.46 7.68 -4.06
C MET A 316 -29.20 7.31 -5.36
N GLY A 317 -28.70 6.34 -6.12
CA GLY A 317 -29.22 5.96 -7.44
C GLY A 317 -28.50 6.65 -8.60
N ASN A 318 -28.61 6.05 -9.79
CA ASN A 318 -27.90 6.48 -11.01
C ASN A 318 -28.32 7.90 -11.42
N GLY A 319 -27.34 8.70 -11.88
CA GLY A 319 -27.51 10.09 -12.28
C GLY A 319 -27.66 11.12 -11.13
N VAL A 320 -28.04 10.69 -9.92
CA VAL A 320 -28.25 11.60 -8.77
C VAL A 320 -26.96 11.87 -7.99
N TRP A 321 -26.02 10.93 -8.02
CA TRP A 321 -24.78 10.99 -7.25
C TRP A 321 -23.75 12.01 -7.76
N HIS A 322 -23.88 12.53 -8.99
CA HIS A 322 -22.84 13.33 -9.66
C HIS A 322 -22.42 14.58 -8.87
N GLN A 323 -23.39 15.31 -8.30
CA GLN A 323 -23.10 16.52 -7.52
C GLN A 323 -22.37 16.18 -6.21
N SER A 324 -22.86 15.18 -5.48
CA SER A 324 -22.25 14.70 -4.24
C SER A 324 -20.82 14.19 -4.47
N PHE A 325 -20.57 13.56 -5.62
CA PHE A 325 -19.23 13.13 -6.04
C PHE A 325 -18.30 14.32 -6.27
N SER A 326 -18.78 15.36 -6.94
CA SER A 326 -17.96 16.53 -7.21
C SER A 326 -17.58 17.27 -5.93
N GLU A 327 -18.52 17.38 -5.00
CA GLU A 327 -18.29 18.00 -3.69
C GLU A 327 -17.30 17.22 -2.81
N SER A 328 -17.32 15.88 -2.86
CA SER A 328 -16.46 15.03 -2.03
C SER A 328 -15.07 14.78 -2.61
N THR A 329 -14.96 14.63 -3.93
CA THR A 329 -13.70 14.27 -4.61
C THR A 329 -12.97 15.49 -5.21
N GLY A 330 -13.70 16.58 -5.46
CA GLY A 330 -13.23 17.74 -6.20
C GLY A 330 -13.08 17.50 -7.71
N LEU A 331 -13.74 16.46 -8.26
CA LEU A 331 -13.67 16.10 -9.67
C LEU A 331 -15.04 16.19 -10.35
N ASP A 332 -15.06 16.33 -11.68
CA ASP A 332 -16.31 16.22 -12.45
C ASP A 332 -16.65 14.73 -12.66
N SER A 333 -17.92 14.33 -12.48
CA SER A 333 -18.34 12.94 -12.72
C SER A 333 -18.17 12.51 -14.19
N LYS A 334 -18.09 13.47 -15.11
CA LYS A 334 -17.85 13.26 -16.54
C LYS A 334 -16.37 13.21 -16.92
N ILE A 335 -15.48 13.10 -15.94
CA ILE A 335 -14.05 12.87 -16.17
C ILE A 335 -13.85 11.70 -17.14
N ILE A 336 -13.01 11.92 -18.16
CA ILE A 336 -12.77 10.97 -19.24
C ILE A 336 -11.56 10.10 -18.90
N PHE A 337 -11.71 8.78 -18.97
CA PHE A 337 -10.61 7.86 -18.77
C PHE A 337 -10.33 7.04 -20.02
N GLU A 338 -9.06 6.70 -20.23
CA GLU A 338 -8.74 5.50 -21.01
C GLU A 338 -9.12 4.25 -20.17
N PRO A 339 -9.70 3.20 -20.78
CA PRO A 339 -10.14 2.01 -20.05
C PRO A 339 -9.06 1.38 -19.16
N GLY A 340 -7.83 1.25 -19.65
CA GLY A 340 -6.72 0.68 -18.86
C GLY A 340 -6.31 1.56 -17.67
N ALA A 341 -6.39 2.88 -17.82
CA ALA A 341 -6.14 3.84 -16.74
C ALA A 341 -7.24 3.75 -15.68
N LEU A 342 -8.52 3.67 -16.08
CA LEU A 342 -9.64 3.47 -15.15
C LEU A 342 -9.51 2.14 -14.39
N ALA A 343 -9.12 1.06 -15.09
CA ALA A 343 -8.91 -0.24 -14.45
C ALA A 343 -7.80 -0.19 -13.41
N SER A 344 -6.67 0.43 -13.75
CA SER A 344 -5.54 0.60 -12.84
C SER A 344 -5.92 1.49 -11.65
N GLN A 345 -6.69 2.56 -11.89
CA GLN A 345 -7.20 3.42 -10.83
C GLN A 345 -8.08 2.65 -9.85
N ALA A 346 -9.09 1.91 -10.34
CA ALA A 346 -9.95 1.09 -9.50
C ALA A 346 -9.17 0.02 -8.72
N TYR A 347 -8.12 -0.54 -9.34
CA TYR A 347 -7.22 -1.49 -8.70
C TYR A 347 -6.45 -0.87 -7.52
N TYR A 348 -5.78 0.27 -7.73
CA TYR A 348 -5.02 0.94 -6.68
C TYR A 348 -5.91 1.47 -5.55
N GLU A 349 -7.11 1.93 -5.86
CA GLU A 349 -8.10 2.31 -4.83
C GLU A 349 -8.50 1.12 -3.96
N ASN A 350 -8.69 -0.07 -4.55
CA ASN A 350 -8.99 -1.28 -3.79
C ASN A 350 -7.80 -1.71 -2.93
N LEU A 351 -6.59 -1.76 -3.49
CA LEU A 351 -5.38 -2.08 -2.71
C LEU A 351 -5.19 -1.12 -1.53
N LEU A 352 -5.36 0.18 -1.76
CA LEU A 352 -5.28 1.19 -0.71
C LEU A 352 -6.28 0.91 0.41
N GLY A 353 -7.52 0.56 0.06
CA GLY A 353 -8.54 0.17 1.03
C GLY A 353 -8.13 -1.03 1.87
N GLN A 354 -7.40 -2.00 1.33
CA GLN A 354 -6.99 -3.21 2.05
C GLN A 354 -5.88 -2.96 3.07
N VAL A 355 -5.01 -1.98 2.82
CA VAL A 355 -3.86 -1.65 3.68
C VAL A 355 -4.17 -0.57 4.73
N LEU A 356 -5.29 0.13 4.57
CA LEU A 356 -5.90 0.99 5.59
C LEU A 356 -6.75 0.16 6.56
#